data_AF-A0A6B2LRH4-F1
#
_entry.id   AF-A0A6B2LRH4-F1
#
_cell.length_a   1.000
_cell.length_b   1.000
_cell.length_c   1.000
_cell.angle_alpha   90.00
_cell.angle_beta   90.00
_cell.angle_gamma   90.00
#
_symmetry.space_group_name_H-M   'P 1'
#
loop_
_entity.id
_entity.type
_entity.pdbx_description
1 polymer ?
#
loop_
_entity_poly.entity_id
_entity_poly.type
_entity_poly.pdbx_seq_one_letter_code
_entity_poly.pdbx_strand_id
1 'polypeptide(L)' 'MKDNKISYFISSLFNTFGGPFNLQKCLKSDPTITKVNLPGMKIGNNEACFISFCLQSNSTITSLDIRRNEIGNKGA' A
#
# COMPACT_ATOMS: atom_id res chain seq x y z
N MET A 1 -7.29 17.37 -11.13
CA MET A 1 -7.24 16.09 -11.90
C MET A 1 -6.07 15.27 -11.40
N LYS A 2 -6.28 13.96 -11.22
CA LYS A 2 -5.44 13.00 -10.47
C LYS A 2 -5.70 13.01 -8.98
N ASP A 3 -6.99 12.95 -8.65
CA ASP A 3 -7.45 12.64 -7.31
C ASP A 3 -6.81 11.35 -6.82
N ASN A 4 -6.36 11.47 -5.58
CA ASN A 4 -5.71 10.52 -4.70
C ASN A 4 -6.68 9.38 -4.29
N LYS A 5 -7.44 8.82 -5.26
CA LYS A 5 -8.50 7.80 -5.04
C LYS A 5 -7.98 6.62 -4.22
N ILE A 6 -6.70 6.28 -4.37
CA ILE A 6 -6.06 5.16 -3.68
C ILE A 6 -5.77 5.45 -2.21
N SER A 7 -5.46 6.70 -1.84
CA SER A 7 -5.18 7.04 -0.44
C SER A 7 -6.42 6.85 0.44
N TYR A 8 -7.59 7.25 -0.07
CA TYR A 8 -8.89 6.97 0.56
C TYR A 8 -9.30 5.50 0.48
N PHE A 9 -9.01 4.82 -0.63
CA PHE A 9 -9.39 3.42 -0.81
C PHE A 9 -8.56 2.47 0.08
N ILE A 10 -7.25 2.71 0.22
CA ILE A 10 -6.39 1.89 1.07
C ILE A 10 -6.59 2.22 2.55
N SER A 11 -6.76 3.48 2.94
CA SER A 11 -7.07 3.81 4.34
C SER A 11 -8.41 3.20 4.76
N SER A 12 -9.40 3.16 3.86
CA SER A 12 -10.64 2.42 4.10
C SER A 12 -10.41 0.92 4.12
N LEU A 13 -9.62 0.33 3.22
CA LEU A 13 -9.39 -1.13 3.21
C LEU A 13 -8.67 -1.63 4.48
N PHE A 14 -7.68 -0.88 4.99
CA PHE A 14 -7.00 -1.20 6.24
C PHE A 14 -7.94 -1.13 7.45
N ASN A 15 -8.81 -0.12 7.50
CA ASN A 15 -9.74 0.07 8.63
C ASN A 15 -11.00 -0.81 8.53
N THR A 16 -11.45 -1.18 7.33
CA THR A 16 -12.74 -1.86 7.11
C THR A 16 -12.60 -3.38 6.98
N PHE A 17 -11.47 -3.93 6.52
CA PHE A 17 -11.38 -5.36 6.16
C PHE A 17 -10.29 -6.18 6.87
N GLY A 18 -9.64 -5.65 7.90
CA GLY A 18 -8.86 -6.47 8.83
C GLY A 18 -7.62 -7.16 8.24
N GLY A 19 -6.89 -6.52 7.31
CA GLY A 19 -5.51 -6.91 7.04
C GLY A 19 -4.99 -6.77 5.60
N PRO A 20 -3.70 -7.13 5.39
CA PRO A 20 -2.95 -6.95 4.14
C PRO A 20 -3.44 -7.78 2.93
N PHE A 21 -4.34 -8.74 3.12
CA PHE A 21 -4.76 -9.68 2.07
C PHE A 21 -5.54 -9.03 0.91
N ASN A 22 -6.29 -7.96 1.18
CA ASN A 22 -7.06 -7.26 0.14
C ASN A 22 -6.26 -6.19 -0.62
N LEU A 23 -5.16 -5.70 -0.04
CA LEU A 23 -4.25 -4.77 -0.70
C LEU A 23 -3.56 -5.40 -1.90
N GLN A 24 -3.13 -6.65 -1.77
CA GLN A 24 -2.49 -7.38 -2.85
C GLN A 24 -3.40 -7.53 -4.07
N LYS A 25 -4.67 -7.88 -3.85
CA LYS A 25 -5.64 -7.95 -4.95
C LYS A 25 -5.87 -6.58 -5.58
N CYS A 26 -6.03 -5.54 -4.77
CA CYS A 26 -6.32 -4.19 -5.26
C CYS A 26 -5.15 -3.61 -6.09
N LEU A 27 -3.91 -3.78 -5.62
CA LEU A 27 -2.74 -3.26 -6.32
C LEU A 27 -2.38 -4.12 -7.55
N LYS A 28 -2.53 -5.45 -7.50
CA LYS A 28 -2.19 -6.32 -8.64
C LYS A 28 -3.15 -6.16 -9.83
N SER A 29 -4.41 -5.84 -9.58
CA SER A 29 -5.46 -5.89 -10.60
C SER A 29 -5.72 -4.58 -11.34
N ASP A 30 -5.20 -3.46 -10.85
CA ASP A 30 -5.49 -2.14 -11.42
C ASP A 30 -4.25 -1.50 -12.08
N PRO A 31 -4.12 -1.57 -13.42
CA PRO A 31 -3.00 -1.00 -14.15
C PRO A 31 -3.01 0.53 -14.18
N THR A 32 -4.06 1.19 -13.69
CA THR A 32 -4.13 2.66 -13.60
C THR A 32 -3.42 3.19 -12.37
N ILE A 33 -3.10 2.30 -11.42
CA ILE A 33 -2.41 2.64 -10.18
C ILE A 33 -0.92 2.86 -10.48
N THR A 34 -0.52 4.12 -10.44
CA THR A 34 0.87 4.55 -10.65
C THR A 34 1.51 5.12 -9.39
N LYS A 35 0.70 5.55 -8.41
CA LYS A 35 1.15 6.16 -7.15
C LYS A 35 0.35 5.64 -5.96
N VAL A 36 1.04 5.32 -4.87
CA VAL A 36 0.45 4.81 -3.62
C VAL A 36 0.91 5.69 -2.45
N ASN A 37 -0.02 6.27 -1.70
CA ASN A 37 0.26 7.17 -0.56
C ASN A 37 -0.35 6.62 0.73
N LEU A 38 0.50 6.13 1.62
CA LEU A 38 0.19 5.49 2.90
C LEU A 38 0.94 6.10 4.10
N PRO A 39 1.09 7.43 4.23
CA PRO A 39 1.81 7.99 5.35
C PRO A 39 1.02 7.83 6.66
N GLY A 40 1.67 7.49 7.76
CA GLY A 40 1.02 7.49 9.08
C GLY A 40 -0.02 6.39 9.30
N MET A 41 0.03 5.30 8.54
CA MET A 41 -0.95 4.20 8.56
C MET A 41 -0.63 3.09 9.57
N LYS A 42 0.34 3.28 10.46
CA LYS A 42 0.81 2.25 11.42
C LYS A 42 1.21 0.93 10.75
N ILE A 43 1.75 1.02 9.54
CA ILE A 43 2.29 -0.15 8.81
C ILE A 43 3.52 -0.65 9.58
N GLY A 44 3.49 -1.91 10.01
CA GLY A 44 4.60 -2.58 10.65
C GLY A 44 5.45 -3.38 9.66
N ASN A 45 6.43 -4.14 10.18
CA ASN A 45 7.31 -4.97 9.36
C ASN A 45 6.55 -6.01 8.52
N ASN A 46 5.51 -6.61 9.08
CA ASN A 46 4.73 -7.64 8.40
C ASN A 46 4.00 -7.05 7.20
N GLU A 47 3.31 -5.92 7.40
CA GLU A 47 2.58 -5.21 6.37
C GLU A 47 3.52 -4.66 5.29
N ALA A 48 4.72 -4.20 5.68
CA ALA A 48 5.75 -3.78 4.74
C ALA A 48 6.22 -4.93 3.83
N CYS A 49 6.42 -6.13 4.39
CA CYS A 49 6.72 -7.35 3.60
C CYS A 49 5.57 -7.71 2.64
N PHE A 50 4.31 -7.52 3.04
CA PHE A 50 3.19 -7.72 2.13
C PHE A 50 3.19 -6.70 0.99
N ILE A 51 3.42 -5.42 1.31
CA ILE A 51 3.51 -4.35 0.31
C ILE A 51 4.63 -4.66 -0.70
N SER A 52 5.81 -5.10 -0.24
CA SER A 52 6.92 -5.45 -1.14
C SER A 52 6.54 -6.58 -2.11
N PHE A 53 5.84 -7.60 -1.64
CA PHE A 53 5.32 -8.68 -2.50
C PHE A 53 4.29 -8.17 -3.52
N CYS A 54 3.43 -7.23 -3.13
CA CYS A 54 2.47 -6.61 -4.03
C CYS A 54 3.18 -5.82 -5.14
N LEU A 55 4.21 -5.05 -4.79
CA LEU A 55 5.02 -4.28 -5.73
C LEU A 55 5.79 -5.17 -6.70
N GLN A 56 6.32 -6.32 -6.26
CA GLN A 56 6.96 -7.27 -7.17
C GLN A 56 6.00 -7.79 -8.26
N SER A 57 4.72 -7.88 -7.93
CA SER A 57 3.68 -8.34 -8.86
C SER A 57 3.02 -7.22 -9.68
N ASN A 58 3.32 -5.95 -9.39
CA ASN A 58 2.74 -4.79 -10.07
C ASN A 58 3.84 -4.00 -10.81
N SER A 59 3.67 -3.81 -12.12
CA SER A 59 4.62 -3.09 -12.97
C SER A 59 4.23 -1.64 -13.26
N THR A 60 3.12 -1.14 -12.72
CA THR A 60 2.57 0.19 -13.03
C THR A 60 2.86 1.22 -11.93
N ILE A 61 3.07 0.78 -10.68
CA ILE A 61 3.40 1.63 -9.54
C ILE A 61 4.83 2.15 -9.71
N THR A 62 4.94 3.47 -9.80
CA THR A 62 6.22 4.19 -9.93
C THR A 62 6.53 5.07 -8.72
N SER A 63 5.59 5.21 -7.78
CA SER A 63 5.76 6.02 -6.58
C SER A 63 5.02 5.41 -5.39
N LEU A 64 5.71 5.27 -4.27
CA LEU A 64 5.18 4.78 -2.99
C LEU A 64 5.63 5.71 -1.85
N ASP A 65 4.67 6.27 -1.11
CA ASP A 65 4.92 7.00 0.14
C ASP A 65 4.43 6.18 1.33
N ILE A 66 5.37 5.69 2.15
CA ILE A 66 5.11 4.94 3.39
C ILE A 66 5.77 5.63 4.59
N ARG A 67 6.00 6.94 4.52
CA ARG A 67 6.64 7.68 5.61
C ARG A 67 5.77 7.69 6.87
N ARG A 68 6.39 7.93 8.03
CA ARG A 68 5.69 8.02 9.34
C ARG A 68 4.90 6.74 9.70
N ASN A 69 5.34 5.58 9.22
CA ASN A 69 4.81 4.28 9.64
C ASN A 69 5.71 3.64 10.72
N GLU A 70 5.29 2.50 11.25
CA GLU A 70 5.97 1.73 12.30
C GLU A 70 6.87 0.63 11.70
N ILE A 71 7.44 0.91 10.53
CA ILE A 71 8.35 0.00 9.82
C ILE A 71 9.71 0.07 10.50
N GLY A 72 10.12 -1.01 11.14
CA GLY A 72 11.45 -1.16 11.73
C GLY A 72 12.46 -1.70 10.72
N ASN A 73 13.70 -1.89 11.17
CA ASN A 73 14.83 -2.32 10.31
C ASN A 73 14.61 -3.65 9.57
N LYS A 74 13.65 -4.49 9.99
CA LYS A 74 13.34 -5.76 9.32
C LYS A 74 12.39 -5.59 8.14
N GLY A 75 11.61 -4.50 8.09
CA GLY A 75 10.62 -4.24 7.05
C GLY A 75 10.96 -3.08 6.12
N ALA A 76 12.01 -2.31 6.43
CA ALA A 76 12.55 -1.24 5.57
C ALA A 76 13.50 -1.81 4.52
#